data_AF-A0A959WTJ7-F1
#
_entry.id   AF-A0A959WTJ7-F1
#
_cell.length_a   1.000
_cell.length_b   1.000
_cell.length_c   1.000
_cell.angle_alpha   90.00
_cell.angle_beta   90.00
_cell.angle_gamma   90.00
#
_symmetry.space_group_name_H-M   'P 1'
#
loop_
_entity.id
_entity.type
_entity.pdbx_description
1 polymer ?
#
loop_
_entity_poly.entity_id
_entity_poly.type
_entity_poly.pdbx_seq_one_letter_code
_entity_poly.pdbx_strand_id
1 'polypeptide(L)'
;MQPAPRTADPYRDTDVIDERAPRTNQSFVFLFAIAGVAFGWPLAWAVMALQLFVGLTFGRRYCLTCVAYFELIQPRIGEGRLEDSRPPRLANQMGFVFLTAAAVSWWLGAETLGTVLGGMVAALALLAVTTGFCTGCELYKLSARLRGISARHHDRIEVGDLDGFAAADRNIVQFTHPICSDCREWDARLAAEGTPRVTIDVRESPGLAEKYGIAVVPTIFAIDREGAVIERLA
;
A
#
# COMPACT_ATOMS: atom_id res chain seq x y z
N MET A 1 -0.33 20.17 21.86
CA MET A 1 -0.83 20.05 20.48
C MET A 1 -1.54 18.72 20.39
N GLN A 2 -2.86 18.70 20.28
CA GLN A 2 -3.57 17.43 20.07
C GLN A 2 -3.12 16.89 18.71
N PRO A 3 -2.67 15.62 18.61
CA PRO A 3 -2.34 15.05 17.31
C PRO A 3 -3.59 15.14 16.43
N ALA A 4 -3.41 15.54 15.17
CA ALA A 4 -4.50 15.52 14.21
C ALA A 4 -5.17 14.13 14.22
N PRO A 5 -6.51 14.05 14.19
CA PRO A 5 -7.19 12.77 14.25
C PRO A 5 -6.74 11.90 13.07
N ARG A 6 -6.20 10.72 13.37
CA ARG A 6 -5.85 9.70 12.37
C ARG A 6 -7.13 9.08 11.83
N THR A 7 -7.20 8.84 10.53
CA THR A 7 -8.32 8.13 9.91
C THR A 7 -8.21 6.63 10.17
N ALA A 8 -6.99 6.08 10.18
CA ALA A 8 -6.70 4.68 10.48
C ALA A 8 -5.80 4.54 11.72
N ASP A 9 -6.14 3.61 12.61
CA ASP A 9 -5.31 3.27 13.77
C ASP A 9 -4.10 2.43 13.30
N PRO A 10 -2.86 2.88 13.58
CA PRO A 10 -1.66 2.22 13.09
C PRO A 10 -1.37 0.87 13.76
N TYR A 11 -2.15 0.40 14.73
CA TYR A 11 -1.95 -0.91 15.35
C TYR A 11 -3.17 -1.81 15.26
N ARG A 12 -4.35 -1.25 14.98
CA ARG A 12 -5.60 -2.01 14.79
C ARG A 12 -5.95 -2.17 13.32
N ASP A 13 -5.82 -1.12 12.51
CA ASP A 13 -6.14 -1.15 11.08
C ASP A 13 -4.90 -1.58 10.29
N THR A 14 -4.57 -2.86 10.38
CA THR A 14 -3.31 -3.39 9.83
C THR A 14 -3.34 -3.63 8.32
N ASP A 15 -4.52 -3.65 7.70
CA ASP A 15 -4.66 -3.85 6.26
C ASP A 15 -4.24 -2.62 5.45
N VAL A 16 -4.30 -1.43 6.06
CA VAL A 16 -3.86 -0.18 5.44
C VAL A 16 -2.66 0.43 6.17
N ILE A 17 -1.92 1.25 5.45
CA ILE A 17 -0.77 1.96 5.98
C ILE A 17 -0.61 3.31 5.30
N ASP A 18 -0.19 4.31 6.07
CA ASP A 18 0.26 5.59 5.51
C ASP A 18 1.48 5.36 4.60
N GLU A 19 1.39 5.78 3.33
CA GLU A 19 2.41 5.57 2.29
C GLU A 19 3.81 6.10 2.68
N ARG A 20 3.88 7.06 3.62
CA ARG A 20 5.14 7.62 4.11
C ARG A 20 5.83 6.70 5.13
N ALA A 21 5.09 5.79 5.78
CA ALA A 21 5.66 4.86 6.76
C ALA A 21 6.58 3.81 6.10
N PRO A 22 6.18 3.11 5.02
CA PRO A 22 7.10 2.26 4.25
C PRO A 22 8.33 3.01 3.74
N ARG A 23 8.14 4.26 3.24
CA ARG A 23 9.26 5.08 2.74
C ARG A 23 10.26 5.43 3.85
N THR A 24 9.76 5.76 5.03
CA THR A 24 10.58 5.99 6.22
C THR A 24 11.36 4.72 6.59
N ASN A 25 10.69 3.56 6.61
CA ASN A 25 11.37 2.29 6.84
C ASN A 25 12.48 2.03 5.81
N GLN A 26 12.23 2.32 4.52
CA GLN A 26 13.24 2.18 3.47
C GLN A 26 14.45 3.11 3.65
N SER A 27 14.27 4.29 4.27
CA SER A 27 15.42 5.13 4.64
C SER A 27 16.34 4.42 5.66
N PHE A 28 15.78 3.75 6.66
CA PHE A 28 16.57 2.96 7.61
C PHE A 28 17.22 1.75 6.95
N VAL A 29 16.46 1.00 6.12
CA VAL A 29 17.00 -0.14 5.36
C VAL A 29 18.19 0.31 4.50
N PHE A 30 18.07 1.43 3.80
CA PHE A 30 19.17 2.03 3.03
C PHE A 30 20.38 2.33 3.93
N LEU A 31 20.19 3.05 5.04
CA LEU A 31 21.28 3.44 5.95
C LEU A 31 22.06 2.25 6.49
N PHE A 32 21.37 1.19 6.92
CA PHE A 32 22.03 -0.02 7.41
C PHE A 32 22.69 -0.82 6.28
N ALA A 33 22.03 -0.92 5.11
CA ALA A 33 22.57 -1.62 3.95
C ALA A 33 23.86 -0.95 3.45
N ILE A 34 23.85 0.38 3.28
CA ILE A 34 25.01 1.14 2.81
C ILE A 34 26.13 1.18 3.85
N ALA A 35 25.81 1.23 5.15
CA ALA A 35 26.81 1.12 6.20
C ALA A 35 27.55 -0.23 6.15
N GLY A 36 26.82 -1.33 5.96
CA GLY A 36 27.45 -2.64 5.80
C GLY A 36 28.36 -2.73 4.58
N VAL A 37 27.98 -2.10 3.46
CA VAL A 37 28.82 -2.04 2.24
C VAL A 37 30.04 -1.15 2.44
N ALA A 38 29.87 0.05 2.97
CA ALA A 38 30.93 1.05 3.09
C ALA A 38 32.01 0.66 4.12
N PHE A 39 31.62 -0.01 5.20
CA PHE A 39 32.51 -0.36 6.30
C PHE A 39 32.85 -1.85 6.35
N GLY A 40 32.33 -2.68 5.43
CA GLY A 40 32.46 -4.14 5.51
C GLY A 40 31.87 -4.70 6.81
N TRP A 41 30.71 -4.18 7.23
CA TRP A 41 30.12 -4.43 8.54
C TRP A 41 28.88 -5.34 8.44
N PRO A 42 29.05 -6.68 8.37
CA PRO A 42 27.94 -7.61 8.18
C PRO A 42 26.91 -7.58 9.32
N LEU A 43 27.32 -7.13 10.52
CA LEU A 43 26.41 -6.94 11.65
C LEU A 43 25.34 -5.89 11.35
N ALA A 44 25.63 -4.85 10.55
CA ALA A 44 24.62 -3.87 10.16
C ALA A 44 23.49 -4.53 9.35
N TRP A 45 23.83 -5.41 8.41
CA TRP A 45 22.85 -6.19 7.64
C TRP A 45 22.07 -7.15 8.54
N ALA A 46 22.76 -7.85 9.46
CA ALA A 46 22.12 -8.79 10.38
C ALA A 46 21.12 -8.10 11.34
N VAL A 47 21.48 -6.92 11.87
CA VAL A 47 20.60 -6.13 12.76
C VAL A 47 19.36 -5.67 12.00
N MET A 48 19.53 -5.11 10.80
CA MET A 48 18.38 -4.67 10.01
C MET A 48 17.51 -5.85 9.55
N ALA A 49 18.12 -6.97 9.15
CA ALA A 49 17.40 -8.20 8.83
C ALA A 49 16.56 -8.69 10.03
N LEU A 50 17.16 -8.74 11.22
CA LEU A 50 16.46 -9.11 12.46
C LEU A 50 15.29 -8.15 12.74
N GLN A 51 15.49 -6.85 12.57
CA GLN A 51 14.44 -5.86 12.77
C GLN A 51 13.26 -6.03 11.79
N LEU A 52 13.55 -6.35 10.52
CA LEU A 52 12.52 -6.68 9.53
C LEU A 52 11.78 -7.98 9.91
N PHE A 53 12.51 -9.02 10.31
CA PHE A 53 11.94 -10.28 10.75
C PHE A 53 10.99 -10.11 11.95
N VAL A 54 11.41 -9.35 12.96
CA VAL A 54 10.60 -9.03 14.15
C VAL A 54 9.32 -8.29 13.75
N GLY A 55 9.42 -7.27 12.90
CA GLY A 55 8.25 -6.51 12.44
C GLY A 55 7.28 -7.35 11.59
N LEU A 56 7.79 -8.23 10.74
CA LEU A 56 6.99 -9.12 9.90
C LEU A 56 6.23 -10.16 10.73
N THR A 57 6.87 -10.68 11.78
CA THR A 57 6.37 -11.78 12.61
C THR A 57 5.44 -11.31 13.72
N PHE A 58 5.84 -10.29 14.47
CA PHE A 58 5.10 -9.81 15.64
C PHE A 58 4.21 -8.60 15.36
N GLY A 59 4.32 -8.03 14.15
CA GLY A 59 3.50 -6.93 13.67
C GLY A 59 4.14 -5.55 13.83
N ARG A 60 3.42 -4.54 13.31
CA ARG A 60 3.87 -3.15 13.13
C ARG A 60 4.34 -2.48 14.43
N ARG A 61 3.79 -2.89 15.59
CA ARG A 61 4.18 -2.38 16.92
C ARG A 61 5.60 -2.77 17.35
N TYR A 62 6.20 -3.81 16.76
CA TYR A 62 7.59 -4.21 17.03
C TYR A 62 8.55 -3.82 15.91
N CYS A 63 8.04 -3.16 14.86
CA CYS A 63 8.86 -2.54 13.84
C CYS A 63 9.31 -1.17 14.37
N LEU A 64 10.54 -1.06 14.89
CA LEU A 64 11.06 0.16 15.52
C LEU A 64 11.03 1.37 14.57
N THR A 65 11.38 1.14 13.32
CA THR A 65 11.34 2.15 12.25
C THR A 65 9.91 2.60 11.94
N CYS A 66 8.94 1.66 11.98
CA CYS A 66 7.51 1.97 11.82
C CYS A 66 6.99 2.78 13.02
N VAL A 67 7.32 2.37 14.25
CA VAL A 67 6.95 3.08 15.48
C VAL A 67 7.55 4.49 15.48
N ALA A 68 8.80 4.64 15.05
CA ALA A 68 9.41 5.96 14.88
C ALA A 68 8.61 6.85 13.91
N TYR A 69 8.11 6.29 12.80
CA TYR A 69 7.21 7.03 11.92
C TYR A 69 5.90 7.41 12.62
N PHE A 70 5.16 6.44 13.16
CA PHE A 70 3.81 6.70 13.69
C PHE A 70 3.81 7.54 14.95
N GLU A 71 4.77 7.37 15.85
CA GLU A 71 4.80 8.07 17.14
C GLU A 71 5.60 9.37 17.12
N LEU A 72 6.58 9.51 16.21
CA LEU A 72 7.44 10.70 16.17
C LEU A 72 7.15 11.56 14.94
N ILE A 73 7.02 10.97 13.76
CA ILE A 73 6.97 11.74 12.50
C ILE A 73 5.53 12.14 12.18
N GLN A 74 4.63 11.16 12.04
CA GLN A 74 3.24 11.37 11.64
C GLN A 74 2.48 12.40 12.49
N PRO A 75 2.63 12.46 13.84
CA PRO A 75 1.91 13.45 14.65
C PRO A 75 2.33 14.90 14.36
N ARG A 76 3.50 15.11 13.72
CA ARG A 76 4.03 16.43 13.37
C ARG A 76 3.66 16.87 11.96
N ILE A 77 3.53 15.93 11.02
CA ILE A 77 3.31 16.21 9.59
C ILE A 77 1.91 15.81 9.09
N GLY A 78 1.09 15.20 9.94
CA GLY A 78 -0.22 14.66 9.59
C GLY A 78 -0.17 13.29 8.90
N GLU A 79 -1.33 12.66 8.82
CA GLU A 79 -1.54 11.41 8.09
C GLU A 79 -1.42 11.66 6.57
N GLY A 80 -0.58 10.86 5.92
CA GLY A 80 -0.47 10.81 4.46
C GLY A 80 -1.59 9.99 3.81
N ARG A 81 -1.43 9.72 2.53
CA ARG A 81 -2.36 8.85 1.79
C ARG A 81 -2.26 7.42 2.32
N LEU A 82 -3.40 6.79 2.56
CA LEU A 82 -3.47 5.39 3.00
C LEU A 82 -3.42 4.48 1.78
N GLU A 83 -2.53 3.48 1.83
CA GLU A 83 -2.37 2.43 0.83
C GLU A 83 -2.49 1.04 1.48
N ASP A 84 -2.66 0.00 0.65
CA ASP A 84 -2.65 -1.40 1.11
C ASP A 84 -1.29 -1.73 1.74
N SER A 85 -1.31 -2.38 2.90
CA SER A 85 -0.11 -2.79 3.66
C SER A 85 0.60 -4.04 3.10
N ARG A 86 -0.07 -4.84 2.25
CA ARG A 86 0.44 -6.10 1.72
C ARG A 86 1.64 -5.93 0.78
N PRO A 87 1.64 -5.00 -0.20
CA PRO A 87 2.80 -4.75 -1.04
C PRO A 87 4.06 -4.34 -0.24
N PRO A 88 4.00 -3.37 0.70
CA PRO A 88 5.14 -3.06 1.58
C PRO A 88 5.61 -4.22 2.45
N ARG A 89 4.70 -5.11 2.90
CA ARG A 89 5.08 -6.33 3.63
C ARG A 89 5.92 -7.28 2.77
N LEU A 90 5.57 -7.47 1.49
CA LEU A 90 6.39 -8.26 0.57
C LEU A 90 7.78 -7.64 0.37
N ALA A 91 7.85 -6.31 0.24
CA ALA A 91 9.14 -5.62 0.15
C ALA A 91 10.03 -5.87 1.38
N ASN A 92 9.46 -5.82 2.59
CA ASN A 92 10.18 -6.14 3.83
C ASN A 92 10.63 -7.60 3.90
N GLN A 93 9.84 -8.54 3.39
CA GLN A 93 10.24 -9.95 3.30
C GLN A 93 11.47 -10.13 2.41
N MET A 94 11.49 -9.49 1.25
CA MET A 94 12.65 -9.53 0.37
C MET A 94 13.87 -8.86 1.01
N GLY A 95 13.69 -7.71 1.67
CA GLY A 95 14.75 -7.05 2.42
C GLY A 95 15.37 -7.97 3.48
N PHE A 96 14.53 -8.68 4.24
CA PHE A 96 14.98 -9.67 5.22
C PHE A 96 15.82 -10.79 4.56
N VAL A 97 15.31 -11.40 3.49
CA VAL A 97 15.99 -12.50 2.78
C VAL A 97 17.36 -12.06 2.27
N PHE A 98 17.43 -10.93 1.56
CA PHE A 98 18.67 -10.46 0.93
C PHE A 98 19.70 -9.96 1.95
N LEU A 99 19.28 -9.23 3.00
CA LEU A 99 20.20 -8.78 4.05
C LEU A 99 20.71 -9.96 4.90
N THR A 100 19.87 -10.96 5.16
CA THR A 100 20.32 -12.20 5.84
C THR A 100 21.34 -12.93 4.97
N ALA A 101 21.07 -13.11 3.68
CA ALA A 101 22.00 -13.75 2.74
C ALA A 101 23.32 -12.95 2.63
N ALA A 102 23.26 -11.62 2.64
CA ALA A 102 24.43 -10.76 2.64
C ALA A 102 25.29 -10.97 3.91
N ALA A 103 24.68 -10.95 5.10
CA ALA A 103 25.40 -11.18 6.36
C ALA A 103 26.02 -12.57 6.44
N VAL A 104 25.25 -13.61 6.09
CA VAL A 104 25.70 -15.01 6.14
C VAL A 104 26.83 -15.26 5.14
N SER A 105 26.70 -14.81 3.89
CA SER A 105 27.75 -14.98 2.88
C SER A 105 29.05 -14.29 3.29
N TRP A 106 28.97 -13.10 3.89
CA TRP A 106 30.13 -12.41 4.43
C TRP A 106 30.81 -13.20 5.55
N TRP A 107 30.07 -13.70 6.54
CA TRP A 107 30.63 -14.50 7.64
C TRP A 107 31.20 -15.84 7.18
N LEU A 108 30.69 -16.40 6.08
CA LEU A 108 31.23 -17.60 5.45
C LEU A 108 32.45 -17.33 4.56
N GLY A 109 32.95 -16.10 4.51
CA GLY A 109 34.14 -15.69 3.75
C GLY A 109 33.87 -15.35 2.27
N ALA A 110 32.61 -15.38 1.82
CA ALA A 110 32.21 -14.92 0.50
C ALA A 110 31.86 -13.42 0.51
N GLU A 111 32.82 -12.59 0.94
CA GLU A 111 32.63 -11.15 1.18
C GLU A 111 32.07 -10.43 -0.05
N THR A 112 32.62 -10.70 -1.24
CA THR A 112 32.14 -10.09 -2.50
C THR A 112 30.66 -10.35 -2.74
N LEU A 113 30.17 -11.57 -2.48
CA LEU A 113 28.76 -11.90 -2.61
C LEU A 113 27.93 -11.11 -1.59
N GLY A 114 28.41 -11.01 -0.35
CA GLY A 114 27.79 -10.20 0.69
C GLY A 114 27.67 -8.74 0.30
N THR A 115 28.76 -8.13 -0.17
CA THR A 115 28.79 -6.73 -0.65
C THR A 115 27.82 -6.51 -1.79
N VAL A 116 27.77 -7.40 -2.78
CA VAL A 116 26.86 -7.29 -3.92
C VAL A 116 25.40 -7.35 -3.47
N LEU A 117 25.04 -8.30 -2.63
CA LEU A 117 23.68 -8.44 -2.10
C LEU A 117 23.28 -7.22 -1.24
N GLY A 118 24.14 -6.78 -0.33
CA GLY A 118 23.92 -5.58 0.48
C GLY A 118 23.82 -4.30 -0.37
N GLY A 119 24.66 -4.19 -1.40
CA GLY A 119 24.64 -3.07 -2.36
C GLY A 119 23.37 -3.04 -3.20
N MET A 120 22.86 -4.20 -3.63
CA MET A 120 21.56 -4.28 -4.30
C MET A 120 20.43 -3.77 -3.40
N VAL A 121 20.39 -4.20 -2.13
CA VAL A 121 19.38 -3.72 -1.17
C VAL A 121 19.51 -2.21 -0.96
N ALA A 122 20.73 -1.69 -0.81
CA ALA A 122 20.96 -0.25 -0.68
C ALA A 122 20.45 0.52 -1.90
N ALA A 123 20.77 0.08 -3.12
CA ALA A 123 20.32 0.73 -4.35
C ALA A 123 18.78 0.74 -4.47
N LEU A 124 18.12 -0.38 -4.20
CA LEU A 124 16.66 -0.48 -4.27
C LEU A 124 15.96 0.33 -3.17
N ALA A 125 16.50 0.35 -1.96
CA ALA A 125 15.98 1.16 -0.87
C ALA A 125 16.13 2.66 -1.18
N LEU A 126 17.27 3.08 -1.75
CA LEU A 126 17.48 4.46 -2.19
C LEU A 126 16.52 4.85 -3.31
N LEU A 127 16.29 3.96 -4.27
CA LEU A 127 15.31 4.18 -5.34
C LEU A 127 13.90 4.39 -4.77
N ALA A 128 13.49 3.57 -3.79
CA ALA A 128 12.20 3.71 -3.14
C ALA A 128 12.06 5.04 -2.36
N VAL A 129 13.13 5.49 -1.70
CA VAL A 129 13.13 6.77 -0.96
C VAL A 129 13.08 7.97 -1.90
N THR A 130 13.81 7.94 -3.02
CA THR A 130 13.96 9.09 -3.92
C THR A 130 12.85 9.22 -4.95
N THR A 131 12.29 8.11 -5.42
CA THR A 131 11.29 8.10 -6.51
C THR A 131 9.91 7.60 -6.08
N GLY A 132 9.80 6.98 -4.90
CA GLY A 132 8.60 6.25 -4.50
C GLY A 132 8.44 4.89 -5.21
N PHE A 133 9.33 4.52 -6.13
CA PHE A 133 9.31 3.23 -6.79
C PHE A 133 9.89 2.14 -5.90
N CYS A 134 9.02 1.25 -5.42
CA CYS A 134 9.44 0.07 -4.66
C CYS A 134 9.22 -1.20 -5.50
N THR A 135 10.32 -1.84 -5.90
CA THR A 135 10.31 -3.09 -6.69
C THR A 135 9.45 -4.18 -6.05
N GLY A 136 9.42 -4.28 -4.72
CA GLY A 136 8.57 -5.24 -4.03
C GLY A 136 7.08 -4.95 -4.13
N CYS A 137 6.71 -3.67 -4.08
CA CYS A 137 5.31 -3.27 -4.26
C CYS A 137 4.84 -3.58 -5.69
N GLU A 138 5.68 -3.31 -6.69
CA GLU A 138 5.34 -3.61 -8.09
C GLU A 138 5.31 -5.11 -8.38
N LEU A 139 6.23 -5.90 -7.79
CA LEU A 139 6.19 -7.34 -7.89
C LEU A 139 4.92 -7.92 -7.27
N TYR A 140 4.46 -7.37 -6.14
CA TYR A 140 3.18 -7.75 -5.54
C TYR A 140 2.02 -7.48 -6.49
N LYS A 141 1.91 -6.26 -7.03
CA LYS A 141 0.84 -5.88 -7.98
C LYS A 141 0.86 -6.76 -9.23
N LEU A 142 2.04 -7.02 -9.79
CA LEU A 142 2.20 -7.90 -10.94
C LEU A 142 1.73 -9.33 -10.60
N SER A 143 2.13 -9.86 -9.44
CA SER A 143 1.70 -11.19 -8.98
C SER A 143 0.19 -11.28 -8.74
N ALA A 144 -0.42 -10.21 -8.22
CA ALA A 144 -1.87 -10.13 -8.03
C ALA A 144 -2.60 -10.18 -9.37
N ARG A 145 -2.14 -9.41 -10.36
CA ARG A 145 -2.67 -9.45 -11.73
C ARG A 145 -2.55 -10.84 -12.35
N LEU A 146 -1.40 -11.49 -12.20
CA LEU A 146 -1.16 -12.85 -12.71
C LEU A 146 -2.03 -13.92 -12.03
N ARG A 147 -2.41 -13.71 -10.76
CA ARG A 147 -3.32 -14.59 -10.01
C ARG A 147 -4.81 -14.37 -10.36
N GLY A 148 -5.11 -13.56 -11.36
CA GLY A 148 -6.48 -13.27 -11.76
C GLY A 148 -7.21 -12.31 -10.81
N ILE A 149 -6.49 -11.66 -9.89
CA ILE A 149 -7.00 -10.49 -9.15
C ILE A 149 -6.92 -9.30 -10.12
N SER A 150 -7.78 -9.35 -11.13
CA SER A 150 -8.06 -8.27 -12.04
C SER A 150 -9.48 -7.80 -11.74
N ALA A 151 -9.74 -6.50 -11.87
CA ALA A 151 -11.11 -6.03 -11.98
C ALA A 151 -11.78 -6.86 -13.09
N ARG A 152 -12.80 -7.66 -12.74
CA ARG A 152 -13.65 -8.26 -13.75
C ARG A 152 -14.31 -7.10 -14.49
N HIS A 153 -14.24 -7.11 -15.82
CA HIS A 153 -15.00 -6.15 -16.60
C HIS A 153 -16.47 -6.55 -16.45
N HIS A 154 -17.22 -5.74 -15.73
CA HIS A 154 -18.66 -5.78 -15.75
C HIS A 154 -19.12 -4.73 -16.73
N ASP A 155 -19.74 -5.19 -17.82
CA ASP A 155 -20.29 -4.30 -18.83
C ASP A 155 -21.64 -3.71 -18.40
N ARG A 156 -22.18 -4.18 -17.26
CA ARG A 156 -23.48 -3.76 -16.72
C ARG A 156 -23.56 -3.86 -15.20
N ILE A 157 -24.23 -2.88 -14.59
CA ILE A 157 -24.65 -2.83 -13.19
C ILE A 157 -26.17 -2.89 -13.12
N GLU A 158 -26.73 -3.72 -12.25
CA GLU A 158 -28.19 -3.82 -12.11
C GLU A 158 -28.71 -2.60 -11.35
N VAL A 159 -29.58 -1.81 -12.00
CA VAL A 159 -30.18 -0.60 -11.43
C VAL A 159 -30.96 -0.88 -10.15
N GLY A 160 -31.49 -2.10 -9.98
CA GLY A 160 -32.19 -2.52 -8.76
C GLY A 160 -31.30 -2.62 -7.51
N ASP A 161 -29.98 -2.69 -7.67
CA ASP A 161 -29.02 -2.71 -6.56
C ASP A 161 -28.57 -1.29 -6.15
N LEU A 162 -29.03 -0.25 -6.85
CA LEU A 162 -28.57 1.14 -6.70
C LEU A 162 -29.59 1.99 -5.95
N ASP A 163 -29.41 2.09 -4.64
CA ASP A 163 -30.21 2.99 -3.81
C ASP A 163 -29.99 4.46 -4.20
N GLY A 164 -31.07 5.16 -4.55
CA GLY A 164 -31.01 6.57 -4.95
C GLY A 164 -30.63 6.80 -6.41
N PHE A 165 -30.69 5.78 -7.27
CA PHE A 165 -30.51 5.93 -8.72
C PHE A 165 -31.54 6.89 -9.32
N ALA A 166 -31.06 7.86 -10.10
CA ALA A 166 -31.91 8.76 -10.88
C ALA A 166 -31.93 8.29 -12.34
N ALA A 167 -33.06 8.41 -13.03
CA ALA A 167 -33.20 8.11 -14.46
C ALA A 167 -32.54 9.19 -15.36
N ALA A 168 -31.27 9.52 -15.08
CA ALA A 168 -30.44 10.40 -15.87
C ALA A 168 -29.71 9.62 -16.97
N ASP A 169 -29.32 10.31 -18.06
CA ASP A 169 -28.57 9.71 -19.18
C ASP A 169 -27.16 9.23 -18.78
N ARG A 170 -26.65 9.74 -17.66
CA ARG A 170 -25.34 9.37 -17.11
C ARG A 170 -25.43 9.42 -15.59
N ASN A 171 -25.22 8.28 -14.94
CA ASN A 171 -25.15 8.15 -13.49
C ASN A 171 -23.76 7.67 -13.07
N ILE A 172 -23.20 8.24 -12.02
CA ILE A 172 -21.94 7.76 -11.45
C ILE A 172 -22.24 6.77 -10.32
N VAL A 173 -21.65 5.58 -10.41
CA VAL A 173 -21.68 4.58 -9.33
C VAL A 173 -20.26 4.41 -8.79
N GLN A 174 -20.10 4.58 -7.49
CA GLN A 174 -18.81 4.49 -6.81
C GLN A 174 -18.85 3.43 -5.73
N PHE A 175 -18.04 2.38 -5.90
CA PHE A 175 -17.70 1.47 -4.80
C PHE A 175 -16.60 2.12 -3.96
N THR A 176 -16.88 2.35 -2.67
CA THR A 176 -16.02 3.11 -1.75
C THR A 176 -15.71 2.31 -0.49
N HIS A 177 -14.83 2.86 0.34
CA HIS A 177 -14.58 2.41 1.70
C HIS A 177 -14.18 3.59 2.62
N PRO A 178 -14.57 3.65 3.90
CA PRO A 178 -14.36 4.83 4.76
C PRO A 178 -12.89 5.26 4.94
N ILE A 179 -11.96 4.30 4.97
CA ILE A 179 -10.51 4.56 5.15
C ILE A 179 -9.75 4.74 3.84
N CYS A 180 -10.43 4.67 2.69
CA CYS A 180 -9.80 4.77 1.38
C CYS A 180 -9.53 6.25 1.04
N SER A 181 -8.25 6.63 0.98
CA SER A 181 -7.87 8.01 0.66
C SER A 181 -8.24 8.41 -0.76
N ASP A 182 -8.00 7.55 -1.75
CA ASP A 182 -8.35 7.80 -3.16
C ASP A 182 -9.88 7.98 -3.32
N CYS A 183 -10.68 7.25 -2.54
CA CYS A 183 -12.14 7.37 -2.55
C CYS A 183 -12.60 8.76 -2.06
N ARG A 184 -11.97 9.29 -1.02
CA ARG A 184 -12.23 10.65 -0.51
C ARG A 184 -11.83 11.74 -1.50
N GLU A 185 -10.71 11.56 -2.21
CA GLU A 185 -10.28 12.50 -3.25
C GLU A 185 -11.29 12.54 -4.40
N TRP A 186 -11.75 11.38 -4.85
CA TRP A 186 -12.82 11.27 -5.84
C TRP A 186 -14.14 11.87 -5.34
N ASP A 187 -14.53 11.62 -4.09
CA ASP A 187 -15.72 12.23 -3.49
C ASP A 187 -15.65 13.77 -3.51
N ALA A 188 -14.50 14.35 -3.12
CA ALA A 188 -14.29 15.79 -3.13
C ALA A 188 -14.33 16.36 -4.56
N ARG A 189 -13.73 15.65 -5.52
CA ARG A 189 -13.73 16.04 -6.94
C ARG A 189 -15.14 16.02 -7.53
N LEU A 190 -15.86 14.91 -7.37
CA LEU A 190 -17.22 14.77 -7.91
C LEU A 190 -18.20 15.76 -7.26
N ALA A 191 -18.03 16.04 -5.96
CA ALA A 191 -18.81 17.07 -5.27
C ALA A 191 -18.52 18.48 -5.82
N ALA A 192 -17.25 18.81 -6.11
CA ALA A 192 -16.88 20.09 -6.70
C ALA A 192 -17.42 20.26 -8.13
N GLU A 193 -17.55 19.17 -8.89
CA GLU A 193 -18.15 19.14 -10.22
C GLU A 193 -19.69 19.15 -10.18
N GLY A 194 -20.31 19.00 -9.00
CA GLY A 194 -21.76 18.93 -8.85
C GLY A 194 -22.39 17.65 -9.40
N THR A 195 -21.59 16.59 -9.58
CA THR A 195 -22.04 15.35 -10.23
C THR A 195 -22.69 14.42 -9.19
N PRO A 196 -24.00 14.16 -9.27
CA PRO A 196 -24.67 13.22 -8.37
C PRO A 196 -24.12 11.80 -8.59
N ARG A 197 -23.95 11.05 -7.49
CA ARG A 197 -23.40 9.70 -7.51
C ARG A 197 -24.14 8.79 -6.54
N VAL A 198 -24.25 7.53 -6.92
CA VAL A 198 -24.66 6.44 -6.04
C VAL A 198 -23.40 5.84 -5.43
N THR A 199 -23.32 5.84 -4.11
CA THR A 199 -22.14 5.36 -3.38
C THR A 199 -22.48 4.05 -2.67
N ILE A 200 -21.66 3.03 -2.90
CA ILE A 200 -21.79 1.71 -2.26
C ILE A 200 -20.57 1.51 -1.37
N ASP A 201 -20.76 1.50 -0.05
CA ASP A 201 -19.69 1.12 0.89
C ASP A 201 -19.52 -0.41 0.88
N VAL A 202 -18.37 -0.89 0.43
CA VAL A 202 -18.07 -2.33 0.34
C VAL A 202 -18.01 -3.01 1.71
N ARG A 203 -17.85 -2.25 2.80
CA ARG A 203 -17.93 -2.74 4.17
C ARG A 203 -19.35 -3.12 4.56
N GLU A 204 -20.32 -2.31 4.15
CA GLU A 204 -21.73 -2.48 4.50
C GLU A 204 -22.44 -3.42 3.52
N SER A 205 -22.00 -3.44 2.25
CA SER A 205 -22.56 -4.24 1.18
C SER A 205 -21.54 -5.17 0.51
N PRO A 206 -20.90 -6.11 1.25
CA PRO A 206 -19.88 -6.99 0.70
C PRO A 206 -20.41 -7.93 -0.41
N GLY A 207 -21.69 -8.32 -0.33
CA GLY A 207 -22.34 -9.12 -1.37
C GLY A 207 -22.42 -8.42 -2.73
N LEU A 208 -22.59 -7.09 -2.75
CA LEU A 208 -22.57 -6.31 -3.98
C LEU A 208 -21.13 -6.21 -4.53
N ALA A 209 -20.15 -6.01 -3.67
CA ALA A 209 -18.74 -6.02 -4.09
C ALA A 209 -18.35 -7.37 -4.73
N GLU A 210 -18.82 -8.49 -4.16
CA GLU A 210 -18.59 -9.82 -4.71
C GLU A 210 -19.34 -10.05 -6.03
N LYS A 211 -20.63 -9.69 -6.10
CA LYS A 211 -21.49 -9.78 -7.30
C LYS A 211 -20.84 -9.07 -8.49
N TYR A 212 -20.30 -7.87 -8.26
CA TYR A 212 -19.65 -7.03 -9.26
C TYR A 212 -18.13 -7.19 -9.33
N GLY A 213 -17.56 -8.21 -8.68
CA GLY A 213 -16.12 -8.52 -8.77
C GLY A 213 -15.19 -7.36 -8.36
N ILE A 214 -15.64 -6.50 -7.44
CA ILE A 214 -14.92 -5.32 -6.97
C ILE A 214 -13.85 -5.77 -5.97
N ALA A 215 -12.63 -5.94 -6.48
CA ALA A 215 -11.48 -6.35 -5.68
C ALA A 215 -10.70 -5.17 -5.08
N VAL A 216 -10.87 -3.96 -5.63
CA VAL A 216 -10.12 -2.75 -5.24
C VAL A 216 -11.08 -1.56 -5.22
N VAL A 217 -10.94 -0.68 -4.24
CA VAL A 217 -11.65 0.60 -4.17
C VAL A 217 -10.65 1.76 -4.26
N PRO A 218 -11.03 2.91 -4.85
CA PRO A 218 -12.32 3.17 -5.47
C PRO A 218 -12.44 2.42 -6.81
N THR A 219 -13.64 1.92 -7.10
CA THR A 219 -14.01 1.54 -8.47
C THR A 219 -15.20 2.40 -8.85
N ILE A 220 -15.07 3.18 -9.93
CA ILE A 220 -16.05 4.20 -10.31
C ILE A 220 -16.47 4.00 -11.76
N PHE A 221 -17.76 3.86 -11.96
CA PHE A 221 -18.39 3.67 -13.26
C PHE A 221 -19.31 4.85 -13.58
N ALA A 222 -19.33 5.26 -14.84
CA ALA A 222 -20.46 5.98 -15.41
C ALA A 222 -21.36 4.96 -16.12
N ILE A 223 -22.64 4.93 -15.77
CA ILE A 223 -23.63 4.03 -16.35
C ILE A 223 -24.77 4.83 -17.00
N ASP A 224 -25.42 4.21 -18.00
CA ASP A 224 -26.63 4.75 -18.62
C ASP A 224 -27.90 4.46 -17.78
N ARG A 225 -29.08 4.71 -18.35
CA ARG A 225 -30.38 4.50 -17.69
C ARG A 225 -30.69 3.02 -17.47
N GLU A 226 -30.16 2.15 -18.32
CA GLU A 226 -30.36 0.70 -18.33
C GLU A 226 -29.30 -0.04 -17.51
N GLY A 227 -28.33 0.70 -16.96
CA GLY A 227 -27.23 0.21 -16.14
C GLY A 227 -26.01 -0.27 -16.93
N ALA A 228 -25.93 -0.04 -18.24
CA ALA A 228 -24.75 -0.39 -19.02
C ALA A 228 -23.60 0.58 -18.71
N VAL A 229 -22.39 0.05 -18.59
CA VAL A 229 -21.20 0.84 -18.29
C VAL A 229 -20.75 1.61 -19.53
N ILE A 230 -20.91 2.93 -19.49
CA ILE A 230 -20.48 3.86 -20.54
C ILE A 230 -18.97 4.09 -20.44
N GLU A 231 -18.49 4.32 -19.23
CA GLU A 231 -17.11 4.73 -18.96
C GLU A 231 -16.67 4.25 -17.58
N ARG A 232 -15.41 3.88 -17.44
CA ARG A 232 -14.79 3.61 -16.15
C ARG A 232 -13.86 4.75 -15.77
N LEU A 233 -14.16 5.42 -14.66
CA LEU A 233 -13.44 6.59 -14.17
C LEU A 233 -12.28 6.20 -13.22
N ALA A 234 -12.43 5.09 -12.49
CA ALA A 234 -11.41 4.50 -11.60
C ALA A 234 -11.60 2.97 -11.46
#